data_AF-C0B6Y2-F1
#
_entry.id   AF-C0B6Y2-F1
#
_cell.length_a   1.000
_cell.length_b   1.000
_cell.length_c   1.000
_cell.angle_alpha   90.00
_cell.angle_beta   90.00
_cell.angle_gamma   90.00
#
_symmetry.space_group_name_H-M   'P 1'
#
loop_
_entity.id
_entity.type
_entity.pdbx_description
1 polymer ?
#
loop_
_entity_poly.entity_id
_entity_poly.type
_entity_poly.pdbx_seq_one_letter_code
_entity_poly.pdbx_strand_id
1 'polypeptide(L)'
;MGMLDVVLTIINVILAVVSALGAWNSIKYFRKSKNLTIFAQTNKALVEVQKMLIKLPEALSASNSSRRGKKGLSLHNTLCDIGQELNANLTEINSNIPTEYSDAIRQLQNKDGFNLQAYINSYISGEAVQNNGIDSDDFNVCQARLLEIQDYLKKAALETEEKLK
;
A
#
# COMPACT_ATOMS: atom_id res chain seq x y z
N MET A 1 46.91 -40.27 20.29
CA MET A 1 45.61 -40.05 19.62
C MET A 1 45.19 -41.37 19.00
N GLY A 2 44.05 -41.93 19.40
CA GLY A 2 43.55 -43.18 18.82
C GLY A 2 43.03 -42.96 17.40
N MET A 3 43.08 -43.99 16.56
CA MET A 3 42.54 -43.95 15.18
C MET A 3 41.07 -43.49 15.13
N LEU A 4 40.29 -43.81 16.17
CA LEU A 4 38.90 -43.37 16.34
C LEU A 4 38.75 -41.85 16.51
N ASP A 5 39.63 -41.17 17.26
CA ASP A 5 39.58 -39.71 17.44
C ASP A 5 39.83 -38.98 16.11
N VAL A 6 40.75 -39.50 15.31
CA VAL A 6 41.06 -38.95 13.98
C VAL A 6 39.84 -39.07 13.06
N VAL A 7 39.19 -40.23 13.05
CA VAL A 7 37.97 -40.47 12.25
C VAL A 7 36.81 -39.58 12.71
N LEU A 8 36.56 -39.47 14.02
CA LEU A 8 35.53 -38.59 14.57
C LEU A 8 35.79 -37.11 14.24
N THR A 9 37.04 -36.67 14.31
CA THR A 9 37.43 -35.29 13.97
C THR A 9 37.11 -34.97 12.51
N ILE A 10 37.44 -35.88 11.59
CA ILE A 10 37.14 -35.70 10.15
C ILE A 10 35.62 -35.62 9.90
N ILE A 11 34.83 -36.49 10.55
CA ILE A 11 33.37 -36.47 10.43
C ILE A 11 32.80 -35.13 10.93
N ASN A 12 33.26 -34.64 12.08
CA ASN A 12 32.82 -33.35 12.63
C ASN A 12 33.17 -32.17 11.72
N VAL A 13 34.34 -32.19 11.08
CA VAL A 13 34.73 -31.16 10.10
C VAL A 13 33.80 -31.18 8.88
N ILE A 14 33.46 -32.36 8.35
CA ILE A 14 32.54 -32.49 7.21
C ILE A 14 31.14 -31.97 7.60
N LEU A 15 30.63 -32.33 8.79
CA LEU A 15 29.35 -31.85 9.29
C LEU A 15 29.33 -30.33 9.48
N ALA A 16 30.43 -29.74 9.95
CA ALA A 16 30.57 -28.29 10.09
C ALA A 16 30.51 -27.58 8.72
N VAL A 17 31.17 -28.12 7.70
CA VAL A 17 31.14 -27.57 6.34
C VAL A 17 29.74 -27.68 5.73
N VAL A 18 29.08 -28.84 5.85
CA VAL A 18 27.71 -29.04 5.36
C VAL A 18 26.73 -28.11 6.07
N SER A 19 26.89 -27.90 7.39
CA SER A 19 26.07 -26.98 8.17
C SER A 19 26.27 -25.52 7.75
N ALA A 20 27.52 -25.11 7.48
CA ALA A 20 27.81 -23.76 6.99
C ALA A 20 27.19 -23.50 5.60
N LEU A 21 27.28 -24.48 4.68
CA LEU A 21 26.64 -24.41 3.37
C LEU A 21 25.11 -24.36 3.47
N GLY A 22 24.53 -25.18 4.36
CA GLY A 22 23.10 -25.19 4.63
C GLY A 22 22.60 -23.86 5.20
N ALA A 23 23.32 -23.28 6.16
CA ALA A 23 23.00 -21.98 6.74
C ALA A 23 23.05 -20.86 5.70
N TRP A 24 24.06 -20.86 4.83
CA TRP A 24 24.15 -19.89 3.74
C TRP A 24 22.95 -20.00 2.79
N ASN A 25 22.64 -21.21 2.31
CA ASN A 25 21.50 -21.43 1.43
C ASN A 25 20.19 -20.97 2.09
N SER A 26 19.97 -21.31 3.36
CA SER A 26 18.78 -20.90 4.11
C SER A 26 18.64 -19.37 4.18
N ILE A 27 19.71 -18.64 4.48
CA ILE A 27 19.71 -17.18 4.49
C ILE A 27 19.39 -16.60 3.11
N LYS A 28 19.95 -17.19 2.05
CA LYS A 28 19.68 -16.77 0.67
C LYS A 28 18.20 -16.98 0.30
N TYR A 29 17.64 -18.15 0.61
CA TYR A 29 16.23 -18.45 0.36
C TYR A 29 15.31 -17.57 1.20
N PHE A 30 15.65 -17.31 2.46
CA PHE A 30 14.90 -16.41 3.33
C PHE A 30 14.85 -14.98 2.76
N ARG A 31 15.99 -14.43 2.32
CA ARG A 31 16.04 -13.11 1.67
C ARG A 31 15.19 -13.07 0.40
N LYS A 32 15.29 -14.09 -0.45
CA LYS A 32 14.48 -14.18 -1.68
C LYS A 32 12.99 -14.25 -1.36
N SER A 33 12.60 -15.08 -0.40
CA SER A 33 11.21 -15.21 0.05
C SER A 33 10.69 -13.89 0.62
N LYS A 34 11.47 -13.19 1.44
CA LYS A 34 11.11 -11.87 1.98
C LYS A 34 10.87 -10.86 0.85
N ASN A 35 11.76 -10.78 -0.13
CA ASN A 35 11.60 -9.86 -1.26
C ASN A 35 10.36 -10.19 -2.11
N LEU A 36 10.03 -11.47 -2.29
CA LEU A 36 8.80 -11.88 -2.99
C LEU A 36 7.54 -11.43 -2.24
N THR A 37 7.53 -11.59 -0.91
CA THR A 37 6.41 -11.12 -0.07
C THR A 37 6.25 -9.61 -0.17
N ILE A 38 7.36 -8.85 -0.04
CA ILE A 38 7.36 -7.38 -0.19
C ILE A 38 6.83 -6.98 -1.57
N PHE A 39 7.26 -7.65 -2.63
CA PHE A 39 6.79 -7.37 -3.99
C PHE A 39 5.29 -7.64 -4.15
N ALA A 40 4.78 -8.77 -3.65
CA ALA A 40 3.36 -9.11 -3.71
C ALA A 40 2.49 -8.11 -2.93
N GLN A 41 2.94 -7.76 -1.72
CA GLN A 41 2.32 -6.76 -0.85
C GLN A 41 2.27 -5.37 -1.50
N THR A 42 3.40 -4.91 -2.05
CA THR A 42 3.50 -3.61 -2.74
C THR A 42 2.58 -3.56 -3.96
N ASN A 43 2.53 -4.62 -4.76
CA ASN A 43 1.62 -4.69 -5.91
C ASN A 43 0.15 -4.71 -5.51
N LYS A 44 -0.20 -5.41 -4.42
CA LYS A 44 -1.57 -5.37 -3.89
C LYS A 44 -1.95 -3.94 -3.49
N ALA A 45 -1.09 -3.24 -2.76
CA ALA A 45 -1.31 -1.84 -2.42
C ALA A 45 -1.43 -0.93 -3.66
N LEU A 46 -0.63 -1.16 -4.70
CA LEU A 46 -0.73 -0.43 -5.98
C LEU A 46 -2.11 -0.60 -6.64
N VAL A 47 -2.64 -1.83 -6.67
CA VAL A 47 -3.97 -2.11 -7.23
C VAL A 47 -5.05 -1.36 -6.46
N GLU A 48 -4.98 -1.34 -5.13
CA GLU A 48 -5.96 -0.63 -4.31
C GLU A 48 -5.90 0.89 -4.51
N VAL A 49 -4.70 1.48 -4.63
CA VAL A 49 -4.53 2.91 -4.95
C VAL A 49 -5.10 3.23 -6.33
N GLN A 50 -4.88 2.35 -7.32
CA GLN A 50 -5.44 2.54 -8.67
C GLN A 50 -6.96 2.54 -8.66
N LYS A 51 -7.59 1.60 -7.93
CA LYS A 51 -9.04 1.59 -7.75
C LYS A 51 -9.55 2.90 -7.14
N MET A 52 -8.85 3.44 -6.13
CA MET A 52 -9.20 4.75 -5.54
C MET A 52 -9.12 5.88 -6.57
N LEU A 53 -8.06 5.92 -7.38
CA LEU A 53 -7.89 6.93 -8.44
C LEU A 53 -8.95 6.83 -9.56
N ILE A 54 -9.46 5.62 -9.84
CA ILE A 54 -10.55 5.39 -10.79
C ILE A 54 -11.89 5.85 -10.20
N LYS A 55 -12.11 5.62 -8.90
CA LYS A 55 -13.36 5.94 -8.21
C LYS A 55 -13.49 7.43 -7.87
N LEU A 56 -12.39 8.10 -7.56
CA LEU A 56 -12.39 9.50 -7.13
C LEU A 56 -13.11 10.46 -8.13
N PRO A 57 -12.93 10.35 -9.47
CA PRO A 57 -13.69 11.13 -10.46
C PRO A 57 -15.21 10.91 -10.42
N GLU A 58 -15.70 9.77 -9.93
CA GLU A 58 -17.14 9.52 -9.77
C GLU A 58 -17.74 10.47 -8.70
N ALA A 59 -16.99 10.76 -7.64
CA ALA A 59 -17.41 11.70 -6.59
C ALA A 59 -17.57 13.11 -7.16
N LEU A 60 -16.60 13.57 -7.95
CA LEU A 60 -16.66 14.87 -8.63
C LEU A 60 -17.82 14.93 -9.63
N SER A 61 -18.06 13.84 -10.36
CA SER A 61 -19.17 13.73 -11.31
C SER A 61 -20.54 13.78 -10.63
N ALA A 62 -20.69 13.11 -9.49
CA ALA A 62 -21.89 13.16 -8.66
C ALA A 62 -22.13 14.58 -8.11
N SER A 63 -21.07 15.23 -7.61
CA SER A 63 -21.10 16.62 -7.17
C SER A 63 -21.54 17.59 -8.28
N ASN A 64 -20.94 17.49 -9.46
CA ASN A 64 -21.28 18.34 -10.60
C ASN A 64 -22.73 18.11 -11.08
N SER A 65 -23.21 16.86 -11.05
CA SER A 65 -24.59 16.52 -11.39
C SER A 65 -25.59 17.09 -10.39
N SER A 66 -25.25 17.07 -9.10
CA SER A 66 -26.07 17.67 -8.04
C SER A 66 -26.15 19.20 -8.17
N ARG A 67 -25.01 19.88 -8.41
CA ARG A 67 -24.98 21.33 -8.68
C ARG A 67 -25.83 21.75 -9.88
N ARG A 68 -25.93 20.89 -10.91
CA ARG A 68 -26.78 21.12 -12.09
C ARG A 68 -28.28 20.88 -11.82
N GLY A 69 -28.68 20.55 -10.59
CA GLY A 69 -30.09 20.41 -10.20
C GLY A 69 -30.75 19.14 -10.71
N LYS A 70 -29.98 18.08 -10.98
CA LYS A 70 -30.51 16.79 -11.47
C LYS A 70 -31.38 16.16 -10.37
N LYS A 71 -32.70 16.13 -10.58
CA LYS A 71 -33.69 15.56 -9.63
C LYS A 71 -33.48 14.06 -9.47
N GLY A 72 -33.61 13.55 -8.24
CA GLY A 72 -33.59 12.11 -7.92
C GLY A 72 -32.23 11.54 -7.49
N LEU A 73 -31.17 12.34 -7.42
CA LEU A 73 -29.86 11.90 -6.91
C LEU A 73 -29.65 12.44 -5.48
N SER A 74 -29.52 11.55 -4.49
CA SER A 74 -29.03 11.93 -3.16
C SER A 74 -27.51 12.05 -3.23
N LEU A 75 -26.98 13.27 -3.37
CA LEU A 75 -25.54 13.53 -3.40
C LEU A 75 -24.86 12.93 -2.16
N HIS A 76 -25.48 13.09 -0.99
CA HIS A 76 -24.96 12.56 0.27
C HIS A 76 -24.83 11.04 0.23
N ASN A 77 -25.86 10.30 -0.21
CA ASN A 77 -25.80 8.84 -0.24
C ASN A 77 -24.73 8.35 -1.23
N THR A 78 -24.68 8.93 -2.43
CA THR A 78 -23.68 8.56 -3.44
C THR A 78 -22.26 8.84 -2.96
N LEU A 79 -22.02 9.98 -2.29
CA LEU A 79 -20.70 10.28 -1.71
C LEU A 79 -20.37 9.38 -0.53
N CYS A 80 -21.36 9.02 0.30
CA CYS A 80 -21.15 8.08 1.39
C CYS A 80 -20.73 6.71 0.86
N ASP A 81 -21.41 6.18 -0.16
CA ASP A 81 -21.06 4.90 -0.81
C ASP A 81 -19.63 4.95 -1.39
N ILE A 82 -19.29 6.03 -2.09
CA ILE A 82 -17.93 6.25 -2.62
C ILE A 82 -16.91 6.36 -1.48
N GLY A 83 -17.23 7.09 -0.41
CA GLY A 83 -16.37 7.25 0.76
C GLY A 83 -16.09 5.92 1.45
N GLN A 84 -17.10 5.04 1.56
CA GLN A 84 -16.94 3.69 2.09
C GLN A 84 -16.01 2.83 1.23
N GLU A 85 -16.18 2.85 -0.10
CA GLU A 85 -15.27 2.16 -1.02
C GLU A 85 -13.84 2.70 -0.90
N LEU A 86 -13.65 4.02 -0.89
CA LEU A 86 -12.34 4.64 -0.74
C LEU A 86 -11.69 4.30 0.61
N ASN A 87 -12.46 4.28 1.69
CA ASN A 87 -11.96 3.94 3.02
C ASN A 87 -11.57 2.46 3.13
N ALA A 88 -12.35 1.56 2.51
CA ALA A 88 -12.02 0.14 2.43
C ALA A 88 -10.69 -0.07 1.70
N ASN A 89 -10.49 0.59 0.55
CA ASN A 89 -9.25 0.52 -0.20
C ASN A 89 -8.07 1.11 0.59
N LEU A 90 -8.25 2.24 1.27
CA LEU A 90 -7.21 2.83 2.12
C LEU A 90 -6.82 1.89 3.27
N THR A 91 -7.81 1.19 3.85
CA THR A 91 -7.57 0.20 4.90
C THR A 91 -6.79 -1.00 4.36
N GLU A 92 -7.13 -1.50 3.16
CA GLU A 92 -6.35 -2.56 2.50
C GLU A 92 -4.93 -2.10 2.16
N ILE A 93 -4.73 -0.85 1.73
CA ILE A 93 -3.39 -0.31 1.53
C ILE A 93 -2.62 -0.38 2.87
N ASN A 94 -3.18 0.17 3.94
CA ASN A 94 -2.53 0.20 5.25
C ASN A 94 -2.27 -1.18 5.87
N SER A 95 -3.09 -2.19 5.55
CA SER A 95 -2.92 -3.56 6.06
C SER A 95 -1.92 -4.40 5.26
N ASN A 96 -1.72 -4.09 3.97
CA ASN A 96 -0.85 -4.87 3.10
C ASN A 96 0.49 -4.20 2.80
N ILE A 97 0.73 -2.95 3.20
CA ILE A 97 2.03 -2.30 3.00
C ILE A 97 3.11 -3.01 3.84
N PRO A 98 4.28 -3.34 3.23
CA PRO A 98 5.43 -3.83 3.97
C PRO A 98 5.88 -2.85 5.07
N THR A 99 6.33 -3.36 6.22
CA THR A 99 6.78 -2.54 7.35
C THR A 99 7.89 -1.55 6.95
N GLU A 100 8.72 -1.89 5.97
CA GLU A 100 9.78 -1.04 5.43
C GLU A 100 9.25 0.27 4.81
N TYR A 101 7.99 0.28 4.36
CA TYR A 101 7.39 1.40 3.64
C TYR A 101 6.24 2.07 4.41
N SER A 102 5.81 1.49 5.53
CA SER A 102 4.65 1.94 6.29
C SER A 102 4.78 3.40 6.76
N ASP A 103 5.96 3.79 7.27
CA ASP A 103 6.19 5.17 7.73
C ASP A 103 6.20 6.16 6.57
N ALA A 104 6.82 5.82 5.43
CA ALA A 104 6.85 6.67 4.25
C ALA A 104 5.45 6.89 3.70
N ILE A 105 4.65 5.82 3.60
CA ILE A 105 3.25 5.93 3.17
C ILE A 105 2.43 6.74 4.16
N ARG A 106 2.61 6.53 5.48
CA ARG A 106 1.90 7.31 6.50
C ARG A 106 2.23 8.80 6.42
N GLN A 107 3.48 9.16 6.12
CA GLN A 107 3.87 10.54 5.87
C GLN A 107 3.20 11.09 4.60
N LEU A 108 3.16 10.32 3.51
CA LEU A 108 2.47 10.75 2.28
C LEU A 108 0.97 10.93 2.48
N GLN A 109 0.33 10.12 3.33
CA GLN A 109 -1.08 10.27 3.68
C GLN A 109 -1.35 11.49 4.58
N ASN A 110 -0.34 11.97 5.31
CA ASN A 110 -0.43 13.03 6.30
C ASN A 110 0.62 14.12 6.00
N LYS A 111 0.43 14.85 4.90
CA LYS A 111 1.41 15.81 4.38
C LYS A 111 0.78 17.18 4.13
N ASP A 112 1.51 18.23 4.49
CA ASP A 112 1.11 19.64 4.34
C ASP A 112 -0.22 19.96 5.04
N GLY A 113 -0.46 19.37 6.21
CA GLY A 113 -1.70 19.56 6.99
C GLY A 113 -2.92 18.81 6.44
N PHE A 114 -2.80 18.15 5.29
CA PHE A 114 -3.86 17.30 4.72
C PHE A 114 -3.76 15.87 5.26
N ASN A 115 -4.89 15.32 5.70
CA ASN A 115 -5.01 13.93 6.13
C ASN A 115 -5.98 13.19 5.20
N LEU A 116 -5.44 12.25 4.44
CA LEU A 116 -6.22 11.48 3.45
C LEU A 116 -7.38 10.71 4.08
N GLN A 117 -7.17 10.12 5.26
CA GLN A 117 -8.21 9.34 5.94
C GLN A 117 -9.32 10.25 6.47
N ALA A 118 -8.97 11.39 7.06
CA ALA A 118 -9.94 12.38 7.52
C ALA A 118 -10.79 12.90 6.34
N TYR A 119 -10.15 13.19 5.20
CA TYR A 119 -10.86 13.62 4.00
C TYR A 119 -11.82 12.55 3.46
N ILE A 120 -11.39 11.29 3.36
CA ILE A 120 -12.28 10.20 2.93
C ILE A 120 -13.45 10.02 3.90
N ASN A 121 -13.18 10.10 5.21
CA ASN A 121 -14.23 10.02 6.22
C ASN A 121 -15.23 11.17 6.13
N SER A 122 -14.81 12.35 5.65
CA SER A 122 -15.72 13.48 5.42
C SER A 122 -16.77 13.20 4.34
N TYR A 123 -16.51 12.29 3.39
CA TYR A 123 -17.53 11.81 2.45
C TYR A 123 -18.58 10.94 3.14
N ILE A 124 -18.16 10.13 4.11
CA ILE A 124 -19.04 9.24 4.88
C ILE A 124 -19.89 10.03 5.87
N SER A 125 -19.30 11.01 6.58
CA SER A 125 -20.03 11.87 7.51
C SER A 125 -20.88 12.93 6.81
N GLY A 126 -20.63 13.18 5.52
CA GLY A 126 -21.31 14.23 4.74
C GLY A 126 -20.71 15.63 4.91
N GLU A 127 -19.67 15.79 5.73
CA GLU A 127 -18.95 17.06 5.96
C GLU A 127 -18.26 17.58 4.69
N ALA A 128 -17.92 16.68 3.75
CA ALA A 128 -17.37 17.03 2.45
C ALA A 128 -18.33 17.83 1.55
N VAL A 129 -19.64 17.81 1.84
CA VAL A 129 -20.65 18.46 1.01
C VAL A 129 -20.78 19.92 1.40
N GLN A 130 -20.07 20.78 0.67
CA GLN A 130 -20.18 22.23 0.79
C GLN A 130 -20.93 22.81 -0.42
N ASN A 131 -21.97 23.62 -0.19
CA ASN A 131 -22.73 24.28 -1.25
C ASN A 131 -23.22 23.33 -2.37
N ASN A 132 -23.83 22.19 -2.00
CA ASN A 132 -24.27 21.13 -2.92
C ASN A 132 -23.16 20.54 -3.79
N GLY A 133 -21.90 20.57 -3.35
CA GLY A 133 -20.80 19.91 -4.05
C GLY A 133 -19.59 19.64 -3.16
N ILE A 134 -18.52 19.15 -3.78
CA ILE A 134 -17.23 18.92 -3.11
C ILE A 134 -16.35 20.14 -3.35
N ASP A 135 -15.52 20.47 -2.38
CA ASP A 135 -14.46 21.46 -2.54
C ASP A 135 -13.42 20.97 -3.56
N SER A 136 -13.12 21.80 -4.56
CA SER A 136 -12.24 21.42 -5.67
C SER A 136 -10.76 21.42 -5.28
N ASP A 137 -10.37 22.24 -4.30
CA ASP A 137 -8.99 22.29 -3.82
C ASP A 137 -8.68 21.05 -2.99
N ASP A 138 -9.55 20.70 -2.03
CA ASP A 138 -9.40 19.47 -1.25
C ASP A 138 -9.43 18.20 -2.12
N PHE A 139 -10.27 18.19 -3.15
CA PHE A 139 -10.32 17.12 -4.15
C PHE A 139 -8.98 16.97 -4.89
N ASN A 140 -8.42 18.08 -5.37
CA ASN A 140 -7.16 18.09 -6.10
C ASN A 140 -6.00 17.66 -5.21
N VAL A 141 -5.99 18.08 -3.93
CA VAL A 141 -5.01 17.63 -2.95
C VAL A 141 -5.13 16.12 -2.71
N CYS A 142 -6.35 15.61 -2.51
CA CYS A 142 -6.59 14.17 -2.38
C CYS A 142 -6.06 13.38 -3.58
N GLN A 143 -6.38 13.83 -4.79
CA GLN A 143 -5.91 13.20 -6.03
C GLN A 143 -4.38 13.22 -6.12
N ALA A 144 -3.75 14.36 -5.82
CA ALA A 144 -2.29 14.50 -5.83
C ALA A 144 -1.64 13.54 -4.82
N ARG A 145 -2.20 13.40 -3.61
CA ARG A 145 -1.70 12.45 -2.60
C ARG A 145 -1.76 11.00 -3.07
N LEU A 146 -2.88 10.59 -3.66
CA LEU A 146 -3.02 9.24 -4.21
C LEU A 146 -2.02 8.99 -5.35
N LEU A 147 -1.73 10.01 -6.18
CA LEU A 147 -0.70 9.92 -7.22
C LEU A 147 0.72 9.83 -6.64
N GLU A 148 1.04 10.61 -5.60
CA GLU A 148 2.34 10.53 -4.89
C GLU A 148 2.54 9.14 -4.28
N ILE A 149 1.51 8.58 -3.63
CA ILE A 149 1.52 7.22 -3.08
C ILE A 149 1.73 6.18 -4.19
N GLN A 150 1.03 6.33 -5.32
CA GLN A 150 1.18 5.44 -6.46
C GLN A 150 2.61 5.46 -7.01
N ASP A 151 3.20 6.64 -7.21
CA ASP A 151 4.56 6.78 -7.72
C ASP A 151 5.59 6.17 -6.77
N TYR A 152 5.44 6.40 -5.47
CA TYR A 152 6.28 5.80 -4.44
C TYR A 152 6.22 4.26 -4.48
N LEU A 153 5.02 3.69 -4.51
CA LEU A 153 4.84 2.24 -4.57
C LEU A 153 5.37 1.63 -5.88
N LYS A 154 5.26 2.34 -7.02
CA LYS A 154 5.85 1.90 -8.30
C LYS A 154 7.37 1.81 -8.21
N LYS A 155 8.02 2.83 -7.63
CA LYS A 155 9.48 2.84 -7.40
C LYS A 155 9.90 1.70 -6.47
N ALA A 156 9.19 1.52 -5.35
CA ALA A 156 9.44 0.42 -4.42
C ALA A 156 9.28 -0.97 -5.06
N ALA A 157 8.28 -1.14 -5.93
CA ALA A 157 8.07 -2.38 -6.67
C ALA A 157 9.22 -2.67 -7.64
N LEU A 158 9.69 -1.66 -8.39
CA LEU A 158 10.83 -1.78 -9.31
C LEU A 158 12.13 -2.15 -8.57
N GLU A 159 12.44 -1.46 -7.46
CA GLU A 159 13.63 -1.77 -6.65
C GLU A 159 13.58 -3.19 -6.07
N THR A 160 12.39 -3.67 -5.70
CA THR A 160 12.22 -5.03 -5.16
C THR A 160 12.32 -6.07 -6.27
N GLU A 161 11.82 -5.78 -7.46
CA GLU A 161 11.97 -6.62 -8.65
C GLU A 161 13.45 -6.77 -9.05
N GLU A 162 14.23 -5.68 -9.03
CA GLU A 162 15.68 -5.72 -9.29
C GLU A 162 16.42 -6.61 -8.28
N LYS A 163 16.03 -6.59 -7.00
CA LYS A 163 16.60 -7.45 -5.95
C LYS A 163 16.15 -8.93 -6.05
N LEU A 164 15.17 -9.22 -6.90
CA LEU A 164 14.67 -10.58 -7.15
C LEU A 164 15.34 -11.25 -8.37
N LYS A 165 15.90 -10.45 -9.29
CA LYS A 165 16.71 -10.90 -10.43
C LYS A 165 18.09 -11.37 -9.97
#